data_AF-A0A0N4UNN6-F1
#
_entry.id   AF-A0A0N4UNN6-F1
#
_cell.length_a   1.000
_cell.length_b   1.000
_cell.length_c   1.000
_cell.angle_alpha   90.00
_cell.angle_beta   90.00
_cell.angle_gamma   90.00
#
_symmetry.space_group_name_H-M   'P 1'
#
loop_
_entity.id
_entity.type
_entity.pdbx_description
1 polymer ?
#
loop_
_entity_poly.entity_id
_entity_poly.type
_entity_poly.pdbx_seq_one_letter_code
_entity_poly.pdbx_strand_id
1 'polypeptide(L)'
;LNNDEVDNNGRVIHLRGFDDWAPPRKQWIFSLHAQCYRFGISLFFCKDFNPLHKRKIYARRMRYCDYFGRLFCQRCHQGSKTKTPARIIHQWNFKEYPVCDMAYRFLSDNYFQPVINASAIFCRFYNNSRSLKKLHDLRIQLVHIWSYIKTCELAKTVQTNLNTMFTSVPNHYLTAFDVFSLSDLENIENGELFRLIHPLVQYGQLHIENCERCKAKAFICELCAEDDLLFPFQLNKIYRCNECGSLFHGKCAKKLIKSLIKCPKCIRIEINLLVFIQFHFKIIY
;
A
#
# COMPACT_ATOMS: atom_id res chain seq x y z
N LEU A 1 23.90 32.63 17.38
CA LEU A 1 23.37 33.61 18.36
C LEU A 1 21.87 33.35 18.47
N ASN A 2 21.47 32.49 19.41
CA ASN A 2 20.08 32.13 19.62
C ASN A 2 19.39 33.27 20.38
N ASN A 3 18.48 33.98 19.73
CA ASN A 3 17.57 34.90 20.40
C ASN A 3 16.36 34.09 20.87
N ASP A 4 16.45 33.49 22.05
CA ASP A 4 15.28 32.92 22.71
C ASP A 4 14.55 34.05 23.45
N GLU A 5 13.28 34.29 23.11
CA GLU A 5 12.44 35.29 23.79
C GLU A 5 12.22 34.91 25.25
N VAL A 6 12.09 35.90 26.14
CA VAL A 6 11.98 35.71 27.59
C VAL A 6 10.64 36.26 28.07
N ASP A 7 9.94 35.55 28.94
CA ASP A 7 8.66 36.03 29.49
C ASP A 7 8.85 37.18 30.49
N ASN A 8 7.75 37.83 30.90
CA ASN A 8 7.77 38.96 31.86
C ASN A 8 8.39 38.62 33.23
N ASN A 9 8.68 37.34 33.51
CA ASN A 9 9.33 36.87 34.73
C ASN A 9 10.77 36.38 34.47
N GLY A 10 11.34 36.67 33.29
CA GLY A 10 12.71 36.31 32.93
C GLY A 10 12.92 34.83 32.62
N ARG A 11 11.86 34.08 32.29
CA ARG A 11 11.98 32.67 31.87
C ARG A 11 12.08 32.56 30.35
N VAL A 12 13.07 31.81 29.88
CA VAL A 12 13.28 31.53 28.45
C VAL A 12 12.05 30.81 27.87
N ILE A 13 11.43 31.43 26.87
CA ILE A 13 10.31 30.91 26.09
C ILE A 13 10.89 30.00 25.01
N HIS A 14 10.99 28.71 25.31
CA HIS A 14 11.35 27.71 24.31
C HIS A 14 10.17 27.48 23.34
N LEU A 15 10.20 28.14 22.18
CA LEU A 15 9.20 28.00 21.11
C LEU A 15 9.26 26.63 20.40
N ARG A 16 10.35 25.87 20.57
CA ARG A 16 10.50 24.46 20.19
C ARG A 16 10.92 23.68 21.43
N GLY A 17 10.24 22.57 21.71
CA GLY A 17 10.48 21.83 22.94
C GLY A 17 11.84 21.16 23.01
N PHE A 18 12.13 20.64 24.19
CA PHE A 18 13.35 19.90 24.53
C PHE A 18 13.62 18.74 23.55
N ASP A 19 14.87 18.28 23.46
CA ASP A 19 15.34 17.21 22.56
C ASP A 19 14.52 15.90 22.62
N ASP A 20 13.78 15.68 23.72
CA ASP A 20 12.89 14.54 23.95
C ASP A 20 11.42 14.75 23.47
N TRP A 21 11.10 15.90 22.87
CA TRP A 21 9.72 16.32 22.58
C TRP A 21 9.54 16.89 21.17
N ALA A 22 8.60 16.30 20.42
CA ALA A 22 8.05 16.90 19.22
C ALA A 22 6.52 16.73 19.21
N PRO A 23 5.72 17.78 18.93
CA PRO A 23 4.26 17.69 18.83
C PRO A 23 3.84 16.58 17.84
N PRO A 24 2.75 15.82 18.09
CA PRO A 24 2.39 14.71 17.24
C PRO A 24 1.86 15.32 15.96
N ARG A 25 2.43 14.86 14.87
CA ARG A 25 2.05 15.33 13.55
C ARG A 25 0.82 14.55 13.10
N LYS A 26 -0.03 15.22 12.32
CA LYS A 26 -1.07 14.55 11.53
C LYS A 26 -0.37 13.77 10.42
N GLN A 27 0.02 12.53 10.73
CA GLN A 27 0.77 11.66 9.82
C GLN A 27 0.34 10.21 10.06
N TRP A 28 0.47 9.38 9.03
CA TRP A 28 0.20 7.96 9.13
C TRP A 28 1.23 7.25 10.01
N ILE A 29 0.75 6.40 10.93
CA ILE A 29 1.55 5.57 11.82
C ILE A 29 1.10 4.13 11.66
N PHE A 30 2.02 3.27 11.20
CA PHE A 30 1.77 1.85 10.99
C PHE A 30 2.53 0.95 11.98
N SER A 31 3.44 1.51 12.78
CA SER A 31 4.18 0.76 13.79
C SER A 31 3.28 0.36 14.96
N LEU A 32 3.34 -0.91 15.38
CA LEU A 32 2.78 -1.33 16.65
C LEU A 32 3.61 -0.76 17.81
N HIS A 33 2.92 -0.22 18.79
CA HIS A 33 3.55 0.23 20.03
C HIS A 33 3.52 -0.91 21.05
N ALA A 34 4.68 -1.24 21.63
CA ALA A 34 4.71 -2.13 22.78
C ALA A 34 3.86 -1.52 23.90
N GLN A 35 3.03 -2.34 24.55
CA GLN A 35 2.25 -1.90 25.71
C GLN A 35 3.22 -1.56 26.84
N CYS A 36 3.67 -0.30 26.89
CA CYS A 36 4.58 0.19 27.92
C CYS A 36 3.80 0.41 29.23
N TYR A 37 3.52 -0.68 29.95
CA TYR A 37 3.08 -0.59 31.33
C TYR A 37 4.25 -0.30 32.30
N ARG A 38 5.51 -0.32 31.82
CA ARG A 38 6.71 -0.36 32.69
C ARG A 38 7.73 0.77 32.52
N PHE A 39 7.54 1.71 31.60
CA PHE A 39 8.51 2.80 31.40
C PHE A 39 7.92 4.14 31.80
N GLY A 40 8.74 4.94 32.51
CA GLY A 40 8.32 6.11 33.27
C GLY A 40 7.84 7.31 32.45
N ILE A 41 8.19 8.49 32.94
CA ILE A 41 7.73 9.84 32.56
C ILE A 41 7.75 10.18 31.05
N SER A 42 8.40 9.41 30.18
CA SER A 42 8.57 9.69 28.74
C SER A 42 7.35 9.37 27.85
N LEU A 43 6.26 8.83 28.42
CA LEU A 43 5.04 8.45 27.68
C LEU A 43 3.98 9.56 27.57
N PHE A 44 4.19 10.75 28.13
CA PHE A 44 3.15 11.77 28.31
C PHE A 44 3.21 12.85 27.21
N PHE A 45 2.04 13.29 26.70
CA PHE A 45 1.97 14.10 25.48
C PHE A 45 1.07 15.37 25.53
N CYS A 46 0.34 15.67 26.60
CA CYS A 46 -0.66 16.74 26.57
C CYS A 46 -0.05 18.15 26.29
N LYS A 47 -0.59 18.90 25.29
CA LYS A 47 -0.10 20.22 24.84
C LYS A 47 -0.05 21.28 25.95
N ASP A 48 -0.95 21.17 26.93
CA ASP A 48 -1.05 22.09 28.07
C ASP A 48 -0.24 21.60 29.29
N PHE A 49 0.52 20.51 29.15
CA PHE A 49 1.13 19.78 30.26
C PHE A 49 2.65 19.86 30.16
N ASN A 50 3.22 20.87 30.83
CA ASN A 50 4.65 20.99 31.00
C ASN A 50 5.20 19.72 31.69
N PRO A 51 6.17 18.99 31.09
CA PRO A 51 6.77 17.78 31.66
C PRO A 51 7.35 17.95 33.07
N LEU A 52 7.59 19.20 33.50
CA LEU A 52 8.16 19.55 34.80
C LEU A 52 7.15 19.49 35.96
N HIS A 53 5.84 19.61 35.72
CA HIS A 53 4.82 19.58 36.78
C HIS A 53 4.31 18.15 37.07
N LYS A 54 5.24 17.25 37.41
CA LYS A 54 4.96 15.87 37.81
C LYS A 54 4.37 15.81 39.22
N ARG A 55 3.04 15.90 39.34
CA ARG A 55 2.36 15.33 40.52
C ARG A 55 1.79 13.95 40.16
N LYS A 56 2.20 12.92 40.92
CA LYS A 56 1.69 11.52 40.84
C LYS A 56 0.15 11.42 40.76
N ILE A 57 -0.55 12.45 41.23
CA ILE A 57 -2.01 12.59 41.22
C ILE A 57 -2.60 12.65 39.79
N TYR A 58 -1.90 13.26 38.83
CA TYR A 58 -2.42 13.40 37.46
C TYR A 58 -2.21 12.16 36.59
N ALA A 59 -1.26 11.28 36.94
CA ALA A 59 -1.00 10.05 36.19
C ALA A 59 -2.23 9.13 36.12
N ARG A 60 -3.02 9.07 37.21
CA ARG A 60 -4.27 8.29 37.26
C ARG A 60 -5.38 8.82 36.34
N ARG A 61 -5.29 10.07 35.90
CA ARG A 61 -6.30 10.73 35.03
C ARG A 61 -5.92 10.73 33.56
N MET A 62 -4.76 10.14 33.20
CA MET A 62 -4.32 10.05 31.83
C MET A 62 -4.94 8.84 31.12
N ARG A 63 -5.12 8.97 29.81
CA ARG A 63 -5.68 7.93 28.94
C ARG A 63 -4.68 7.57 27.86
N TYR A 64 -4.53 6.27 27.61
CA TYR A 64 -3.62 5.75 26.60
C TYR A 64 -4.24 5.83 25.21
N CYS A 65 -3.53 6.44 24.27
CA CYS A 65 -3.87 6.44 22.86
C CYS A 65 -3.12 5.32 22.14
N ASP A 66 -3.87 4.35 21.62
CA ASP A 66 -3.31 3.20 20.90
C ASP A 66 -2.56 3.59 19.63
N TYR A 67 -3.03 4.62 18.92
CA TYR A 67 -2.43 5.09 17.67
C TYR A 67 -1.04 5.69 17.83
N PHE A 68 -0.86 6.55 18.85
CA PHE A 68 0.42 7.21 19.12
C PHE A 68 1.31 6.44 20.10
N GLY A 69 0.77 5.46 20.82
CA GLY A 69 1.50 4.71 21.84
C GLY A 69 1.82 5.52 23.10
N ARG A 70 1.00 6.53 23.43
CA ARG A 70 1.29 7.55 24.45
C ARG A 70 0.07 7.91 25.30
N LEU A 71 0.32 8.50 26.46
CA LEU A 71 -0.67 8.97 27.43
C LEU A 71 -1.07 10.43 27.18
N PHE A 72 -2.38 10.68 27.16
CA PHE A 72 -3.00 11.98 26.92
C PHE A 72 -3.92 12.37 28.10
N CYS A 73 -4.03 13.67 28.37
CA CYS A 73 -4.91 14.21 29.40
C CYS A 73 -6.38 14.08 28.96
N GLN A 74 -7.32 14.20 29.91
CA GLN A 74 -8.76 14.04 29.64
C GLN A 74 -9.32 15.05 28.63
N ARG A 75 -8.67 16.22 28.48
CA ARG A 75 -9.04 17.23 27.46
C ARG A 75 -8.66 16.81 26.03
N CYS A 76 -7.49 16.16 25.87
CA CYS A 76 -6.99 15.73 24.56
C CYS A 76 -7.44 14.31 24.18
N HIS A 77 -8.01 13.57 25.13
CA HIS A 77 -8.50 12.22 24.94
C HIS A 77 -9.82 12.08 25.69
N GLN A 78 -10.93 12.39 25.02
CA GLN A 78 -12.27 12.39 25.61
C GLN A 78 -12.89 10.99 25.68
N GLY A 79 -12.27 10.00 25.03
CA GLY A 79 -12.64 8.60 25.14
C GLY A 79 -13.03 7.97 23.80
N SER A 80 -12.83 8.68 22.71
CA SER A 80 -13.01 8.16 21.35
C SER A 80 -12.26 6.86 21.15
N LYS A 81 -12.89 5.96 20.39
CA LYS A 81 -12.30 4.70 19.95
C LYS A 81 -12.40 4.61 18.44
N THR A 82 -11.43 3.96 17.83
CA THR A 82 -11.43 3.67 16.40
C THR A 82 -10.49 2.51 16.12
N LYS A 83 -10.59 1.93 14.92
CA LYS A 83 -9.69 0.87 14.47
C LYS A 83 -8.34 1.50 14.11
N THR A 84 -7.25 0.89 14.57
CA THR A 84 -5.89 1.44 14.33
C THR A 84 -5.20 0.74 13.16
N PRO A 85 -4.66 1.49 12.18
CA PRO A 85 -4.06 0.89 10.98
C PRO A 85 -2.91 -0.07 11.30
N ALA A 86 -2.09 0.23 12.31
CA ALA A 86 -1.01 -0.65 12.75
C ALA A 86 -1.52 -2.05 13.17
N ARG A 87 -2.64 -2.13 13.89
CA ARG A 87 -3.22 -3.41 14.32
C ARG A 87 -3.90 -4.15 13.18
N ILE A 88 -4.57 -3.42 12.28
CA ILE A 88 -5.16 -4.03 11.08
C ILE A 88 -4.05 -4.68 10.23
N ILE A 89 -2.98 -3.96 9.94
CA ILE A 89 -1.91 -4.45 9.05
C ILE A 89 -1.08 -5.57 9.69
N HIS A 90 -0.65 -5.41 10.95
CA HIS A 90 0.23 -6.38 11.58
C HIS A 90 -0.49 -7.57 12.23
N GLN A 91 -1.76 -7.39 12.62
CA GLN A 91 -2.49 -8.37 13.46
C GLN A 91 -3.84 -8.77 12.87
N TRP A 92 -4.26 -8.18 11.74
CA TRP A 92 -5.59 -8.37 11.16
C TRP A 92 -6.72 -8.19 12.16
N ASN A 93 -6.59 -7.15 12.97
CA ASN A 93 -7.47 -6.89 14.10
C ASN A 93 -8.25 -5.59 13.89
N PHE A 94 -9.56 -5.73 13.72
CA PHE A 94 -10.50 -4.64 13.45
C PHE A 94 -11.27 -4.19 14.71
N LYS A 95 -10.84 -4.59 15.90
CA LYS A 95 -11.40 -4.06 17.15
C LYS A 95 -11.08 -2.57 17.29
N GLU A 96 -11.99 -1.84 17.91
CA GLU A 96 -11.77 -0.43 18.22
C GLU A 96 -10.94 -0.26 19.50
N TYR A 97 -9.96 0.63 19.44
CA TYR A 97 -9.07 0.94 20.55
C TYR A 97 -9.18 2.42 20.95
N PRO A 98 -8.99 2.76 22.23
CA PRO A 98 -8.96 4.15 22.68
C PRO A 98 -7.87 4.94 21.97
N VAL A 99 -8.25 6.11 21.42
CA VAL A 99 -7.33 7.02 20.78
C VAL A 99 -7.61 8.46 21.24
N CYS A 100 -6.58 9.31 21.21
CA CYS A 100 -6.76 10.72 21.49
C CYS A 100 -7.59 11.39 20.38
N ASP A 101 -8.23 12.51 20.69
CA ASP A 101 -9.21 13.13 19.80
C ASP A 101 -8.56 13.60 18.48
N MET A 102 -7.27 13.95 18.51
CA MET A 102 -6.52 14.30 17.32
C MET A 102 -6.29 13.10 16.39
N ALA A 103 -5.95 11.93 16.95
CA ALA A 103 -5.80 10.70 16.17
C ALA A 103 -7.13 10.26 15.60
N TYR A 104 -8.21 10.33 16.40
CA TYR A 104 -9.56 10.03 15.93
C TYR A 104 -9.93 10.88 14.72
N ARG A 105 -9.84 12.22 14.84
CA ARG A 105 -10.14 13.14 13.72
C ARG A 105 -9.29 12.85 12.50
N PHE A 106 -7.97 12.68 12.67
CA PHE A 106 -7.08 12.35 11.56
C PHE A 106 -7.50 11.06 10.85
N LEU A 107 -7.77 9.98 11.57
CA LEU A 107 -8.17 8.71 10.97
C LEU A 107 -9.55 8.80 10.29
N SER A 108 -10.50 9.53 10.89
CA SER A 108 -11.82 9.78 10.30
C SER A 108 -11.73 10.61 9.02
N ASP A 109 -10.99 11.73 9.03
CA ASP A 109 -10.85 12.63 7.88
C ASP A 109 -10.17 11.93 6.68
N ASN A 110 -9.33 10.94 6.94
CA ASN A 110 -8.53 10.23 5.92
C ASN A 110 -9.00 8.78 5.72
N TYR A 111 -10.21 8.43 6.17
CA TYR A 111 -10.72 7.06 6.18
C TYR A 111 -10.76 6.40 4.78
N PHE A 112 -11.09 7.18 3.75
CA PHE A 112 -11.16 6.73 2.36
C PHE A 112 -9.88 6.97 1.56
N GLN A 113 -8.81 7.51 2.16
CA GLN A 113 -7.58 7.81 1.42
C GLN A 113 -6.74 6.55 1.16
N PRO A 114 -6.44 6.21 -0.10
CA PRO A 114 -5.70 5.01 -0.46
C PRO A 114 -4.19 5.24 -0.35
N VAL A 115 -3.65 5.17 0.87
CA VAL A 115 -2.22 5.45 1.16
C VAL A 115 -1.48 4.28 1.81
N ILE A 116 -2.19 3.19 2.10
CA ILE A 116 -1.65 2.06 2.84
C ILE A 116 -1.12 1.04 1.84
N ASN A 117 0.19 0.99 1.63
CA ASN A 117 0.84 -0.07 0.87
C ASN A 117 1.13 -1.27 1.80
N ALA A 118 0.33 -2.33 1.72
CA ALA A 118 0.31 -3.35 2.76
C ALA A 118 1.60 -4.18 2.81
N SER A 119 2.15 -4.62 1.68
CA SER A 119 3.39 -5.41 1.67
C SER A 119 4.63 -4.57 2.00
N ALA A 120 4.64 -3.28 1.63
CA ALA A 120 5.72 -2.36 2.00
C ALA A 120 5.77 -2.12 3.52
N ILE A 121 4.62 -2.13 4.18
CA ILE A 121 4.52 -1.97 5.64
C ILE A 121 4.80 -3.31 6.36
N PHE A 122 4.21 -4.40 5.89
CA PHE A 122 4.34 -5.72 6.51
C PHE A 122 4.39 -6.84 5.47
N CYS A 123 5.58 -7.39 5.24
CA CYS A 123 5.83 -8.39 4.19
C CYS A 123 5.05 -9.71 4.35
N ARG A 124 4.49 -9.99 5.54
CA ARG A 124 3.68 -11.17 5.83
C ARG A 124 2.18 -10.89 5.86
N PHE A 125 1.73 -9.70 5.45
CA PHE A 125 0.32 -9.31 5.46
C PHE A 125 -0.59 -10.37 4.84
N TYR A 126 -0.27 -10.82 3.62
CA TYR A 126 -1.04 -11.84 2.91
C TYR A 126 -0.93 -13.25 3.51
N ASN A 127 -0.03 -13.52 4.46
CA ASN A 127 0.06 -14.82 5.11
C ASN A 127 -1.04 -15.09 6.13
N ASN A 128 -1.80 -14.06 6.49
CA ASN A 128 -2.80 -14.15 7.52
C ASN A 128 -3.98 -15.09 7.18
N SER A 129 -4.45 -15.11 5.92
CA SER A 129 -5.54 -16.05 5.53
C SER A 129 -5.50 -16.43 4.05
N ARG A 130 -6.05 -17.60 3.72
CA ARG A 130 -6.19 -18.06 2.32
C ARG A 130 -7.07 -17.11 1.51
N SER A 131 -8.13 -16.57 2.11
CA SER A 131 -9.03 -15.61 1.46
C SER A 131 -8.30 -14.32 1.08
N LEU A 132 -7.40 -13.83 1.96
CA LEU A 132 -6.61 -12.64 1.69
C LEU A 132 -5.59 -12.86 0.56
N LYS A 133 -4.96 -14.05 0.49
CA LYS A 133 -4.11 -14.46 -0.65
C LYS A 133 -4.89 -14.51 -1.96
N LYS A 134 -6.09 -15.12 -1.94
CA LYS A 134 -6.95 -15.19 -3.13
C LYS A 134 -7.33 -13.79 -3.62
N LEU A 135 -7.67 -12.87 -2.71
CA LEU A 135 -7.99 -11.49 -3.08
C LEU A 135 -6.78 -10.74 -3.62
N HIS A 136 -5.59 -10.94 -3.05
CA HIS A 136 -4.35 -10.39 -3.58
C HIS A 136 -4.12 -10.79 -5.04
N ASP A 137 -4.24 -12.08 -5.34
CA ASP A 137 -4.08 -12.60 -6.70
C ASP A 137 -5.13 -11.97 -7.65
N LEU A 138 -6.39 -11.85 -7.21
CA LEU A 138 -7.43 -11.16 -7.97
C LEU A 138 -7.11 -9.69 -8.23
N ARG A 139 -6.54 -8.97 -7.25
CA ARG A 139 -6.16 -7.56 -7.45
C ARG A 139 -5.01 -7.42 -8.45
N ILE A 140 -4.01 -8.30 -8.41
CA ILE A 140 -2.94 -8.32 -9.41
C ILE A 140 -3.53 -8.57 -10.80
N GLN A 141 -4.43 -9.56 -10.92
CA GLN A 141 -5.13 -9.86 -12.15
C GLN A 141 -5.93 -8.65 -12.66
N LEU A 142 -6.66 -7.97 -11.79
CA LEU A 142 -7.48 -6.81 -12.12
C LEU A 142 -6.66 -5.68 -12.75
N VAL A 143 -5.50 -5.33 -12.15
CA VAL A 143 -4.60 -4.29 -12.68
C VAL A 143 -4.08 -4.67 -14.06
N HIS A 144 -3.71 -5.93 -14.25
CA HIS A 144 -3.25 -6.43 -15.56
C HIS A 144 -4.37 -6.42 -16.60
N ILE A 145 -5.56 -6.91 -16.26
CA ILE A 145 -6.74 -6.90 -17.12
C ILE A 145 -7.12 -5.47 -17.53
N TRP A 146 -7.10 -4.53 -16.58
CA TRP A 146 -7.41 -3.13 -16.85
C TRP A 146 -6.55 -2.52 -17.97
N SER A 147 -5.27 -2.92 -18.08
CA SER A 147 -4.39 -2.43 -19.15
C SER A 147 -4.88 -2.80 -20.56
N TYR A 148 -5.58 -3.93 -20.71
CA TYR A 148 -6.22 -4.33 -21.96
C TYR A 148 -7.55 -3.61 -22.13
N ILE A 149 -8.43 -3.68 -21.12
CA ILE A 149 -9.80 -3.14 -21.19
C ILE A 149 -9.80 -1.63 -21.48
N LYS A 150 -8.91 -0.85 -20.85
CA LYS A 150 -8.85 0.61 -21.05
C LYS A 150 -8.50 1.01 -22.50
N THR A 151 -7.73 0.16 -23.19
CA THR A 151 -7.24 0.41 -24.56
C THR A 151 -8.00 -0.37 -25.64
N CYS A 152 -8.97 -1.21 -25.27
CA CYS A 152 -9.77 -1.99 -26.19
C CYS A 152 -11.05 -1.25 -26.55
N GLU A 153 -11.23 -0.86 -27.81
CA GLU A 153 -12.47 -0.19 -28.25
C GLU A 153 -13.67 -1.15 -28.22
N LEU A 154 -13.45 -2.45 -28.43
CA LEU A 154 -14.51 -3.46 -28.33
C LEU A 154 -15.02 -3.64 -26.89
N ALA A 155 -14.20 -3.33 -25.88
CA ALA A 155 -14.62 -3.31 -24.48
C ALA A 155 -15.40 -2.04 -24.09
N LYS A 156 -15.42 -1.02 -24.97
CA LYS A 156 -16.16 0.23 -24.79
C LYS A 156 -17.53 0.20 -25.45
N THR A 157 -17.83 -0.83 -26.26
CA THR A 157 -19.13 -0.94 -26.92
C THR A 157 -20.24 -1.20 -25.90
N VAL A 158 -21.43 -0.71 -26.21
CA VAL A 158 -22.64 -0.87 -25.36
C VAL A 158 -22.94 -2.34 -25.07
N GLN A 159 -22.60 -3.25 -26.00
CA GLN A 159 -22.86 -4.68 -25.86
C GLN A 159 -21.97 -5.37 -24.81
N THR A 160 -20.75 -4.88 -24.58
CA THR A 160 -19.87 -5.44 -23.55
C THR A 160 -19.93 -4.65 -22.24
N ASN A 161 -20.08 -3.32 -22.32
CA ASN A 161 -20.15 -2.37 -21.21
C ASN A 161 -19.03 -2.52 -20.14
N LEU A 162 -17.94 -3.21 -20.50
CA LEU A 162 -16.88 -3.60 -19.57
C LEU A 162 -16.08 -2.39 -19.10
N ASN A 163 -15.81 -1.44 -19.99
CA ASN A 163 -15.11 -0.23 -19.61
C ASN A 163 -15.86 0.54 -18.51
N THR A 164 -17.19 0.66 -18.63
CA THR A 164 -18.05 1.29 -17.62
C THR A 164 -18.06 0.51 -16.31
N MET A 165 -18.11 -0.83 -16.37
CA MET A 165 -18.04 -1.68 -15.17
C MET A 165 -16.71 -1.52 -14.42
N PHE A 166 -15.59 -1.39 -15.15
CA PHE A 166 -14.29 -1.16 -14.53
C PHE A 166 -14.16 0.27 -13.99
N THR A 167 -14.63 1.27 -14.73
CA THR A 167 -14.51 2.68 -14.33
C THR A 167 -15.46 3.10 -13.21
N SER A 168 -16.44 2.26 -12.85
CA SER A 168 -17.33 2.50 -11.70
C SER A 168 -16.67 2.22 -10.35
N VAL A 169 -15.56 1.48 -10.31
CA VAL A 169 -14.81 1.23 -9.07
C VAL A 169 -13.74 2.30 -8.84
N PRO A 170 -13.31 2.52 -7.58
CA PRO A 170 -12.23 3.46 -7.29
C PRO A 170 -10.97 3.20 -8.13
N ASN A 171 -10.40 4.26 -8.70
CA ASN A 171 -9.28 4.15 -9.64
C ASN A 171 -8.03 3.48 -9.04
N HIS A 172 -7.80 3.59 -7.73
CA HIS A 172 -6.66 2.92 -7.07
C HIS A 172 -6.78 1.39 -7.11
N TYR A 173 -7.98 0.82 -7.20
CA TYR A 173 -8.15 -0.62 -7.41
C TYR A 173 -7.61 -1.09 -8.76
N LEU A 174 -7.71 -0.24 -9.79
CA LEU A 174 -7.29 -0.56 -11.16
C LEU A 174 -5.81 -0.25 -11.43
N THR A 175 -5.20 0.60 -10.62
CA THR A 175 -3.85 1.13 -10.85
C THR A 175 -2.81 0.58 -9.88
N ALA A 176 -3.18 0.19 -8.66
CA ALA A 176 -2.27 -0.31 -7.65
C ALA A 176 -2.89 -1.46 -6.84
N PHE A 177 -2.37 -2.68 -7.00
CA PHE A 177 -2.95 -3.88 -6.38
C PHE A 177 -2.67 -4.03 -4.87
N ASP A 178 -1.71 -3.28 -4.31
CA ASP A 178 -1.29 -3.38 -2.92
C ASP A 178 -1.52 -2.10 -2.11
N VAL A 179 -2.18 -1.10 -2.72
CA VAL A 179 -2.54 0.15 -2.05
C VAL A 179 -4.00 0.08 -1.60
N PHE A 180 -4.25 0.50 -0.36
CA PHE A 180 -5.54 0.42 0.33
C PHE A 180 -5.83 1.70 1.14
N SER A 181 -7.10 1.99 1.34
CA SER A 181 -7.62 2.88 2.40
C SER A 181 -8.00 2.08 3.66
N LEU A 182 -8.34 2.76 4.75
CA LEU A 182 -8.91 2.08 5.92
C LEU A 182 -10.25 1.43 5.59
N SER A 183 -11.10 2.14 4.84
CA SER A 183 -12.36 1.58 4.34
C SER A 183 -12.16 0.33 3.50
N ASP A 184 -11.11 0.29 2.66
CA ASP A 184 -10.85 -0.87 1.81
C ASP A 184 -10.52 -2.09 2.66
N LEU A 185 -9.70 -1.93 3.70
CA LEU A 185 -9.32 -3.02 4.60
C LEU A 185 -10.54 -3.59 5.34
N GLU A 186 -11.48 -2.75 5.76
CA GLU A 186 -12.76 -3.19 6.33
C GLU A 186 -13.62 -3.91 5.28
N ASN A 187 -13.68 -3.42 4.05
CA ASN A 187 -14.37 -4.09 2.96
C ASN A 187 -13.75 -5.46 2.62
N ILE A 188 -12.45 -5.65 2.86
CA ILE A 188 -11.79 -6.95 2.75
C ILE A 188 -12.23 -7.89 3.87
N GLU A 189 -12.23 -7.41 5.12
CA GLU A 189 -12.68 -8.18 6.28
C GLU A 189 -14.11 -8.69 6.07
N ASN A 190 -15.00 -7.81 5.58
CA ASN A 190 -16.41 -8.12 5.35
C ASN A 190 -16.66 -8.92 4.06
N GLY A 191 -15.64 -9.14 3.22
CA GLY A 191 -15.74 -9.86 1.95
C GLY A 191 -16.36 -9.06 0.79
N GLU A 192 -16.73 -7.80 1.02
CA GLU A 192 -17.31 -6.91 0.02
C GLU A 192 -16.34 -6.61 -1.12
N LEU A 193 -15.06 -6.38 -0.83
CA LEU A 193 -14.07 -6.11 -1.87
C LEU A 193 -13.88 -7.31 -2.80
N PHE A 194 -13.97 -8.53 -2.26
CA PHE A 194 -13.93 -9.74 -3.06
C PHE A 194 -15.14 -9.86 -3.99
N ARG A 195 -16.35 -9.64 -3.46
CA ARG A 195 -17.60 -9.67 -4.24
C ARG A 195 -17.60 -8.64 -5.37
N LEU A 196 -17.00 -7.48 -5.14
CA LEU A 196 -16.83 -6.44 -6.14
C LEU A 196 -15.83 -6.82 -7.25
N ILE A 197 -14.64 -7.29 -6.87
CA ILE A 197 -13.52 -7.49 -7.82
C ILE A 197 -13.65 -8.79 -8.60
N HIS A 198 -14.13 -9.87 -7.97
CA HIS A 198 -14.13 -11.20 -8.58
C HIS A 198 -14.88 -11.26 -9.92
N PRO A 199 -16.11 -10.71 -10.06
CA PRO A 199 -16.81 -10.69 -11.34
C PRO A 199 -16.07 -9.86 -12.41
N LEU A 200 -15.49 -8.72 -12.04
CA LEU A 200 -14.71 -7.89 -12.98
C LEU A 200 -13.54 -8.65 -13.58
N VAL A 201 -12.81 -9.40 -12.74
CA VAL A 201 -11.71 -10.25 -13.19
C VAL A 201 -12.22 -11.34 -14.14
N GLN A 202 -13.31 -12.04 -13.79
CA GLN A 202 -13.87 -13.09 -14.63
C GLN A 202 -14.32 -12.59 -16.00
N TYR A 203 -15.11 -11.51 -16.04
CA TYR A 203 -15.59 -10.96 -17.31
C TYR A 203 -14.45 -10.34 -18.13
N GLY A 204 -13.48 -9.70 -17.47
CA GLY A 204 -12.31 -9.14 -18.13
C GLY A 204 -11.41 -10.22 -18.76
N GLN A 205 -11.19 -11.34 -18.07
CA GLN A 205 -10.48 -12.50 -18.62
C GLN A 205 -11.20 -13.06 -19.84
N LEU A 206 -12.50 -13.32 -19.71
CA LEU A 206 -13.32 -13.85 -20.79
C LEU A 206 -13.27 -12.94 -22.03
N HIS A 207 -13.35 -11.62 -21.84
CA HIS A 207 -13.23 -10.67 -22.94
C HIS A 207 -11.85 -10.74 -23.60
N ILE A 208 -10.76 -10.69 -22.82
CA ILE A 208 -9.41 -10.67 -23.37
C ILE A 208 -9.11 -11.94 -24.16
N GLU A 209 -9.54 -13.10 -23.65
CA GLU A 209 -9.34 -14.40 -24.29
C GLU A 209 -10.19 -14.60 -25.55
N ASN A 210 -11.26 -13.83 -25.75
CA ASN A 210 -12.14 -13.94 -26.93
C ASN A 210 -12.07 -12.72 -27.87
N CYS A 211 -11.33 -11.67 -27.51
CA CYS A 211 -11.24 -10.45 -28.29
C CYS A 211 -9.95 -10.43 -29.12
N GLU A 212 -10.09 -10.41 -30.45
CA GLU A 212 -8.96 -10.39 -31.38
C GLU A 212 -8.00 -9.19 -31.16
N ARG A 213 -8.53 -8.02 -30.79
CA ARG A 213 -7.70 -6.86 -30.47
C ARG A 213 -6.90 -7.01 -29.18
N CYS A 214 -7.42 -7.76 -28.22
CA CYS A 214 -6.71 -8.06 -26.98
C CYS A 214 -5.69 -9.18 -27.20
N LYS A 215 -6.05 -10.23 -27.96
CA LYS A 215 -5.14 -11.32 -28.35
C LYS A 215 -3.94 -10.82 -29.13
N ALA A 216 -4.12 -9.83 -30.02
CA ALA A 216 -3.01 -9.21 -30.75
C ALA A 216 -1.95 -8.54 -29.84
N LYS A 217 -2.29 -8.26 -28.57
CA LYS A 217 -1.38 -7.72 -27.54
C LYS A 217 -0.89 -8.80 -26.55
N ALA A 218 -1.17 -10.07 -26.82
CA ALA A 218 -0.66 -11.17 -26.01
C ALA A 218 0.85 -11.34 -26.21
N PHE A 219 1.49 -11.97 -25.23
CA PHE A 219 2.90 -12.32 -25.32
C PHE A 219 3.05 -13.74 -25.85
N ILE A 220 4.19 -14.01 -26.49
CA ILE A 220 4.61 -15.35 -26.88
C ILE A 220 5.89 -15.67 -26.08
N CYS A 221 6.03 -16.91 -25.65
CA CYS A 221 7.19 -17.34 -24.89
C CYS A 221 8.41 -17.52 -25.81
N GLU A 222 9.41 -16.63 -25.72
CA GLU A 222 10.64 -16.70 -26.54
C GLU A 222 11.57 -17.89 -26.22
N LEU A 223 11.21 -18.72 -25.22
CA LEU A 223 12.05 -19.83 -24.74
C LEU A 223 11.58 -21.21 -25.26
N CYS A 224 10.49 -21.26 -26.01
CA CYS A 224 9.94 -22.48 -26.59
C CYS A 224 9.26 -22.17 -27.92
N ALA A 225 8.92 -23.23 -28.68
CA ALA A 225 8.17 -23.15 -29.92
C ALA A 225 6.65 -23.39 -29.73
N GLU A 226 6.15 -23.29 -28.49
CA GLU A 226 4.72 -23.35 -28.20
C GLU A 226 4.08 -22.00 -28.56
N ASP A 227 3.01 -22.03 -29.36
CA ASP A 227 2.27 -20.85 -29.83
C ASP A 227 1.17 -20.39 -28.85
N ASP A 228 1.28 -20.79 -27.59
CA ASP A 228 0.33 -20.41 -26.54
C ASP A 228 0.40 -18.90 -26.25
N LEU A 229 -0.75 -18.24 -26.30
CA LEU A 229 -0.86 -16.82 -25.95
C LEU A 229 -0.77 -16.60 -24.45
N LEU A 230 0.20 -15.81 -24.04
CA LEU A 230 0.46 -15.48 -22.65
C LEU A 230 -0.09 -14.12 -22.28
N PHE A 231 -0.81 -14.08 -21.15
CA PHE A 231 -1.33 -12.87 -20.58
C PHE A 231 -0.82 -12.65 -19.15
N PRO A 232 -0.57 -11.39 -18.75
CA PRO A 232 0.03 -11.09 -17.45
C PRO A 232 -0.86 -11.43 -16.26
N PHE A 233 -2.18 -11.62 -16.45
CA PHE A 233 -3.11 -12.06 -15.40
C PHE A 233 -3.08 -13.58 -15.14
N GLN A 234 -2.35 -14.38 -15.93
CA GLN A 234 -2.28 -15.84 -15.78
C GLN A 234 -1.22 -16.27 -14.74
N LEU A 235 -1.32 -15.74 -13.52
CA LEU A 235 -0.28 -15.78 -12.48
C LEU A 235 0.29 -17.19 -12.18
N ASN A 236 -0.52 -18.24 -12.31
CA ASN A 236 -0.10 -19.61 -12.00
C ASN A 236 0.58 -20.34 -13.18
N LYS A 237 0.45 -19.82 -14.39
CA LYS A 237 0.96 -20.46 -15.63
C LYS A 237 2.24 -19.81 -16.14
N ILE A 238 2.43 -18.53 -15.81
CA ILE A 238 3.46 -17.70 -16.41
C ILE A 238 4.46 -17.17 -15.37
N TYR A 239 5.62 -16.77 -15.87
CA TYR A 239 6.58 -15.94 -15.15
C TYR A 239 6.72 -14.62 -15.90
N ARG A 240 6.62 -13.51 -15.18
CA ARG A 240 6.85 -12.16 -15.69
C ARG A 240 8.23 -11.69 -15.26
N CYS A 241 9.05 -11.25 -16.21
CA CYS A 241 10.34 -10.65 -15.90
C CYS A 241 10.15 -9.33 -15.15
N ASN A 242 10.83 -9.15 -14.02
CA ASN A 242 10.72 -7.95 -13.19
C ASN A 242 11.31 -6.69 -13.86
N GLU A 243 12.28 -6.85 -14.76
CA GLU A 243 12.96 -5.75 -15.44
C GLU A 243 12.18 -5.28 -16.68
N CYS A 244 12.00 -6.17 -17.67
CA CYS A 244 11.44 -5.79 -18.97
C CYS A 244 9.95 -6.11 -19.14
N GLY A 245 9.34 -6.82 -18.19
CA GLY A 245 7.93 -7.23 -18.24
C GLY A 245 7.59 -8.33 -19.24
N SER A 246 8.57 -8.95 -19.93
CA SER A 246 8.32 -10.11 -20.81
C SER A 246 7.70 -11.28 -20.03
N LEU A 247 6.84 -12.03 -20.71
CA LEU A 247 6.18 -13.21 -20.16
C LEU A 247 6.78 -14.49 -20.74
N PHE A 248 6.90 -15.50 -19.89
CA PHE A 248 7.38 -16.83 -20.24
C PHE A 248 6.51 -17.89 -19.58
N HIS A 249 6.41 -19.08 -20.16
CA HIS A 249 5.83 -20.22 -19.45
C HIS A 249 6.58 -20.47 -18.13
N GLY A 250 5.85 -20.81 -17.07
CA GLY A 250 6.44 -21.07 -15.76
C GLY A 250 7.48 -22.20 -15.80
N LYS A 251 7.28 -23.21 -16.65
CA LYS A 251 8.26 -24.29 -16.88
C LYS A 251 9.53 -23.77 -17.57
N CYS A 252 9.39 -22.93 -18.60
CA CYS A 252 10.52 -22.35 -19.31
C CYS A 252 11.33 -21.40 -18.42
N ALA A 253 10.66 -20.56 -17.63
CA ALA A 253 11.32 -19.67 -16.69
C ALA A 253 12.09 -20.41 -15.60
N LYS A 254 11.56 -21.53 -15.08
CA LYS A 254 12.29 -22.39 -14.14
C LYS A 254 13.61 -22.90 -14.73
N LYS A 255 13.61 -23.33 -16.00
CA LYS A 255 14.83 -23.75 -16.71
C LYS A 255 15.80 -22.58 -16.87
N LEU A 256 15.31 -21.42 -17.31
CA LEU A 256 16.11 -20.20 -17.48
C LEU A 256 16.84 -19.80 -16.18
N ILE A 257 16.08 -19.74 -15.07
CA ILE A 257 16.61 -19.37 -13.74
C ILE A 257 17.62 -20.40 -13.26
N LYS A 258 17.33 -21.70 -13.42
CA LYS A 258 18.26 -22.78 -13.04
C LYS A 258 19.59 -22.68 -13.78
N SER A 259 19.56 -22.29 -15.06
CA SER A 259 20.76 -22.11 -15.87
C SER A 259 21.48 -20.77 -15.61
N LEU A 260 20.99 -19.93 -14.68
CA LEU A 260 21.53 -18.60 -14.38
C LEU A 260 21.62 -17.67 -15.61
N ILE A 261 20.76 -17.90 -16.60
CA ILE A 261 20.71 -17.10 -17.82
C ILE A 261 19.78 -15.90 -17.59
N LYS A 262 20.24 -14.69 -17.95
CA LYS A 262 19.40 -13.49 -17.92
C LYS A 262 18.24 -13.60 -18.92
N CYS A 263 17.15 -12.86 -18.69
CA CYS A 263 16.05 -12.76 -19.64
C CYS A 263 16.55 -12.35 -21.05
N PRO A 264 16.21 -13.08 -22.13
CA PRO A 264 16.69 -12.79 -23.49
C PRO A 264 16.40 -11.36 -23.95
N LYS A 265 15.20 -10.85 -23.67
CA LYS A 265 14.85 -9.45 -23.97
C LYS A 265 15.69 -8.45 -23.19
N CYS A 266 16.00 -8.73 -21.92
CA CYS A 266 16.88 -7.85 -21.13
C CYS A 266 18.29 -7.80 -21.70
N ILE A 267 18.82 -8.94 -22.15
CA ILE A 267 20.12 -9.01 -22.83
C ILE A 267 20.09 -8.15 -24.10
N ARG A 268 19.05 -8.26 -24.93
CA ARG A 268 18.90 -7.43 -26.14
C ARG A 268 18.81 -5.94 -25.81
N ILE A 269 18.08 -5.56 -24.76
CA ILE A 269 17.98 -4.16 -24.32
C ILE A 269 19.35 -3.64 -23.86
N GLU A 270 20.08 -4.40 -23.06
CA GLU A 270 21.42 -4.07 -22.57
C GLU A 270 22.40 -3.87 -23.74
N ILE A 271 22.40 -4.77 -24.72
CA ILE A 271 23.23 -4.65 -25.93
C ILE A 271 22.85 -3.40 -26.74
N ASN A 272 21.55 -3.16 -26.97
CA ASN A 272 21.09 -2.01 -27.75
C ASN A 272 21.49 -0.68 -27.10
N LEU A 273 21.46 -0.60 -25.77
CA LEU A 273 21.92 0.57 -25.02
C LEU A 273 23.43 0.79 -25.18
N LEU A 274 24.24 -0.27 -25.10
CA LEU A 274 25.69 -0.18 -25.31
C LEU A 274 26.03 0.30 -26.72
N VAL A 275 25.34 -0.23 -27.73
CA VAL A 275 25.49 0.18 -29.13
C VAL A 275 25.12 1.66 -29.28
N PHE A 276 23.99 2.10 -28.72
CA PHE A 276 23.56 3.50 -28.76
C PHE A 276 24.61 4.44 -28.15
N ILE A 277 25.16 4.08 -26.98
CA ILE A 277 26.20 4.88 -26.31
C ILE A 277 27.47 4.94 -27.18
N GLN A 278 27.95 3.82 -27.73
CA GLN A 278 29.14 3.80 -28.59
C GLN A 278 28.97 4.66 -29.85
N PHE A 279 27.79 4.61 -30.49
CA PHE A 279 27.50 5.47 -31.64
C PHE A 279 27.45 6.95 -31.24
N HIS A 280 26.86 7.28 -30.10
CA HIS A 280 26.78 8.67 -29.64
C HIS A 280 28.16 9.24 -29.25
N PHE A 281 29.05 8.42 -28.67
CA PHE A 281 30.44 8.82 -28.40
C PHE A 281 31.24 9.02 -29.70
N LYS A 282 30.99 8.26 -30.76
CA LYS A 282 31.64 8.46 -32.08
C LYS A 282 31.13 9.67 -32.86
N ILE A 283 30.01 10.27 -32.45
CA ILE A 283 29.45 11.48 -33.09
C ILE A 283 29.89 12.75 -32.35
N ILE A 284 30.23 12.65 -31.07
CA ILE A 284 30.65 13.78 -30.22
C ILE A 284 32.17 14.04 -30.29
N TYR A 285 32.96 13.04 -30.72
CA TYR A 285 34.40 13.17 -30.97
C TYR A 285 34.68 12.98 -32.46
#